data_AF-A0A8J6MPG3-F1
#
_entry.id   AF-A0A8J6MPG3-F1
#
_cell.length_a   1.000
_cell.length_b   1.000
_cell.length_c   1.000
_cell.angle_alpha   90.00
_cell.angle_beta   90.00
_cell.angle_gamma   90.00
#
_symmetry.space_group_name_H-M   'P 1'
#
loop_
_entity.id
_entity.type
_entity.pdbx_description
1 polymer ?
#
loop_
_entity_poly.entity_id
_entity_poly.type
_entity_poly.pdbx_seq_one_letter_code
_entity_poly.pdbx_strand_id
1 'polypeptide(L)'
;MDKILEFLDFSSIDPQMYWRIPTEDGAKTFEINWRRDNAVHWRFREFGALFWTLSTTESLMGDLRNVSIDLLRFEESVKTSLLHQVCFADRIVKDSRVLLSSELVDAAVADHEEFLRNIGAIVEKFKTTPPAAAPSFRLHVVKNEI
;
A
#
# COMPACT_ATOMS: atom_id res chain seq x y z
N MET A 1 14.11 1.22 1.66
CA MET A 1 13.03 0.35 1.17
C MET A 1 11.70 0.48 1.91
N ASP A 2 11.63 0.37 3.24
CA ASP A 2 10.35 0.28 3.99
C ASP A 2 9.31 1.36 3.63
N LYS A 3 9.71 2.64 3.64
CA LYS A 3 8.83 3.76 3.23
C LYS A 3 8.29 3.64 1.81
N ILE A 4 9.04 3.02 0.90
CA ILE A 4 8.63 2.81 -0.50
C ILE A 4 7.59 1.70 -0.57
N LEU A 5 7.76 0.63 0.20
CA LEU A 5 6.81 -0.48 0.28
C LEU A 5 5.48 -0.01 0.91
N GLU A 6 5.55 0.79 1.98
CA GLU A 6 4.36 1.43 2.58
C GLU A 6 3.64 2.34 1.58
N PHE A 7 4.40 3.17 0.84
CA PHE A 7 3.84 4.03 -0.20
C PHE A 7 3.19 3.21 -1.34
N LEU A 8 3.78 2.07 -1.70
CA LEU A 8 3.24 1.15 -2.70
C LEU A 8 1.83 0.67 -2.31
N ASP A 9 1.71 0.17 -1.08
CA ASP A 9 0.47 -0.40 -0.56
C ASP A 9 -0.62 0.67 -0.50
N PHE A 10 -0.29 1.89 -0.06
CA PHE A 10 -1.24 2.98 0.11
C PHE A 10 -1.60 3.73 -1.18
N SER A 11 -0.62 4.03 -2.04
CA SER A 11 -0.75 5.05 -3.10
C SER A 11 -0.60 4.53 -4.52
N SER A 12 -0.25 3.26 -4.75
CA SER A 12 -0.16 2.75 -6.12
C SER A 12 -1.53 2.79 -6.82
N ILE A 13 -1.53 3.31 -8.05
CA ILE A 13 -2.72 3.35 -8.93
C ILE A 13 -3.00 1.97 -9.51
N ASP A 14 -1.94 1.27 -9.95
CA ASP A 14 -2.05 -0.09 -10.46
C ASP A 14 -2.22 -1.09 -9.30
N PRO A 15 -3.27 -1.94 -9.28
CA PRO A 15 -3.42 -2.96 -8.24
C PRO A 15 -2.38 -4.08 -8.32
N GLN A 16 -1.63 -4.19 -9.43
CA GLN A 16 -0.64 -5.23 -9.64
C GLN A 16 0.63 -4.67 -10.28
N MET A 17 1.79 -5.00 -9.73
CA MET A 17 3.07 -4.65 -10.35
C MET A 17 3.99 -5.85 -10.49
N TYR A 18 4.86 -5.78 -11.49
CA TYR A 18 5.71 -6.89 -11.88
C TYR A 18 7.08 -6.37 -12.32
N TRP A 19 8.12 -7.05 -11.85
CA TRP A 19 9.51 -6.72 -12.14
C TRP A 19 10.30 -7.98 -12.51
N ARG A 20 11.31 -7.79 -13.35
CA ARG A 20 12.34 -8.80 -13.64
C ARG A 20 13.68 -8.25 -13.18
N ILE A 21 14.24 -8.86 -12.14
CA ILE A 21 15.49 -8.40 -11.53
C ILE A 21 16.51 -9.53 -11.61
N PRO A 22 17.71 -9.29 -12.17
CA PRO A 22 18.76 -10.29 -12.14
C PRO A 22 19.34 -10.48 -10.73
N THR A 23 20.05 -11.59 -10.54
CA THR A 23 20.96 -11.74 -9.41
C THR A 23 22.14 -10.79 -9.52
N GLU A 24 22.82 -10.51 -8.41
CA GLU A 24 23.98 -9.60 -8.35
C GLU A 24 25.10 -10.02 -9.31
N ASP A 25 25.27 -11.32 -9.54
CA ASP A 25 26.24 -11.89 -10.48
C ASP A 25 25.73 -11.95 -11.94
N GLY A 26 24.47 -11.60 -12.18
CA GLY A 26 23.81 -11.68 -13.48
C GLY A 26 23.52 -13.09 -13.98
N ALA A 27 23.80 -14.14 -13.20
CA ALA A 27 23.66 -15.54 -13.63
C ALA A 27 22.20 -15.97 -13.77
N LYS A 28 21.31 -15.41 -12.94
CA LYS A 28 19.88 -15.72 -12.91
C LYS A 28 19.05 -14.46 -13.02
N THR A 29 17.80 -14.63 -13.44
CA THR A 29 16.78 -13.58 -13.39
C THR A 29 15.62 -14.07 -12.57
N PHE A 30 15.10 -13.20 -11.71
CA PHE A 30 13.91 -13.44 -10.91
C PHE A 30 12.76 -12.57 -11.37
N GLU A 31 11.57 -13.16 -11.36
CA GLU A 31 10.31 -12.44 -11.49
C GLU A 31 9.81 -12.10 -10.09
N ILE A 32 9.48 -10.85 -9.84
CA ILE A 32 8.90 -10.36 -8.58
C ILE A 32 7.55 -9.76 -8.94
N ASN A 33 6.51 -10.16 -8.23
CA ASN A 33 5.16 -9.64 -8.43
C ASN A 33 4.58 -9.19 -7.10
N TRP A 34 3.99 -8.00 -7.13
CA TRP A 34 3.20 -7.43 -6.05
C TRP A 34 1.74 -7.32 -6.49
N ARG A 35 0.82 -7.65 -5.60
CA ARG A 35 -0.63 -7.60 -5.82
C ARG A 35 -1.35 -7.14 -4.55
N ARG A 36 -2.03 -6.00 -4.62
CA ARG A 36 -2.80 -5.45 -3.50
C ARG A 36 -4.00 -6.32 -3.11
N ASP A 37 -4.57 -7.04 -4.07
CA ASP A 37 -5.80 -7.81 -3.89
C ASP A 37 -5.59 -9.19 -3.25
N ASN A 38 -4.34 -9.62 -3.05
CA ASN A 38 -4.02 -10.89 -2.43
C ASN A 38 -3.82 -10.75 -0.91
N ALA A 39 -4.08 -11.81 -0.13
CA ALA A 39 -3.75 -11.79 1.31
C ALA A 39 -2.24 -11.69 1.57
N VAL A 40 -1.42 -12.19 0.63
CA VAL A 40 0.04 -12.05 0.64
C VAL A 40 0.42 -11.29 -0.62
N HIS A 41 0.81 -10.02 -0.45
CA HIS A 41 1.02 -9.11 -1.57
C HIS A 41 2.20 -9.54 -2.44
N TRP A 42 3.26 -10.07 -1.83
CA TRP A 42 4.53 -10.31 -2.49
C TRP A 42 4.72 -11.77 -2.87
N ARG A 43 5.21 -11.96 -4.08
CA ARG A 43 5.67 -13.26 -4.55
C ARG A 43 6.81 -13.11 -5.53
N PHE A 44 7.73 -14.05 -5.52
CA PHE A 44 8.86 -14.07 -6.44
C PHE A 44 9.20 -15.49 -6.86
N ARG A 45 9.87 -15.64 -8.00
CA ARG A 45 10.37 -16.92 -8.50
C ARG A 45 11.53 -16.71 -9.47
N GLU A 46 12.36 -17.72 -9.65
CA GLU A 46 13.33 -17.73 -10.75
C GLU A 46 12.57 -17.71 -12.09
N PHE A 47 13.09 -16.97 -13.07
CA PHE A 47 12.44 -16.80 -14.37
C PHE A 47 12.23 -18.15 -15.05
N GLY A 48 10.98 -18.43 -15.42
CA GLY A 48 10.58 -19.71 -16.02
C GLY A 48 10.21 -20.81 -15.01
N ALA A 49 10.39 -20.59 -13.71
CA ALA A 49 9.89 -21.51 -12.70
C ALA A 49 8.34 -21.52 -12.68
N LEU A 50 7.74 -22.68 -12.39
CA LEU A 50 6.29 -22.82 -12.33
C LEU A 50 5.71 -22.21 -11.05
N PHE A 51 6.36 -22.47 -9.92
CA PHE A 51 5.85 -22.11 -8.60
C PHE A 51 6.37 -20.76 -8.15
N TRP A 52 5.51 -20.04 -7.43
CA TRP A 52 5.83 -18.78 -6.79
C TRP A 52 6.16 -18.99 -5.32
N THR A 53 7.25 -18.39 -4.87
CA THR A 53 7.52 -18.21 -3.44
C THR A 53 6.74 -17.01 -2.95
N LEU A 54 5.96 -17.18 -1.88
CA LEU A 54 5.19 -16.10 -1.26
C LEU A 54 6.02 -15.46 -0.14
N SER A 55 5.91 -14.15 0.03
CA SER A 55 6.65 -13.41 1.06
C SER A 55 5.79 -12.30 1.67
N THR A 56 6.01 -11.98 2.95
CA THR A 56 5.35 -10.84 3.60
C THR A 56 6.17 -9.58 3.37
N THR A 57 5.58 -8.39 3.58
CA THR A 57 6.31 -7.12 3.44
C THR A 57 7.53 -7.06 4.38
N GLU A 58 7.43 -7.62 5.59
CA GLU A 58 8.50 -7.64 6.59
C GLU A 58 9.64 -8.60 6.21
N SER A 59 9.32 -9.71 5.52
CA SER A 59 10.29 -10.76 5.16
C SER A 59 10.91 -10.58 3.78
N LEU A 60 10.23 -9.84 2.88
CA LEU A 60 10.61 -9.69 1.48
C LEU A 60 12.09 -9.39 1.26
N MET A 61 12.62 -8.38 1.94
CA MET A 61 14.01 -7.96 1.71
C MET A 61 15.02 -9.00 2.18
N GLY A 62 14.69 -9.78 3.20
CA GLY A 62 15.49 -10.93 3.64
C GLY A 62 15.43 -12.06 2.61
N ASP A 63 14.23 -12.38 2.14
CA ASP A 63 13.99 -13.45 1.17
C ASP A 63 14.68 -13.19 -0.18
N LEU A 64 14.57 -11.96 -0.70
CA LEU A 64 15.23 -11.55 -1.93
C LEU A 64 16.77 -11.56 -1.80
N ARG A 65 17.29 -11.17 -0.62
CA ARG A 65 18.73 -11.25 -0.32
C ARG A 65 19.23 -12.69 -0.30
N ASN A 66 18.46 -13.62 0.26
CA ASN A 66 18.82 -15.03 0.34
C ASN A 66 18.96 -15.70 -1.03
N VAL A 67 18.31 -15.16 -2.06
CA VAL A 67 18.45 -15.61 -3.46
C VAL A 67 19.38 -14.71 -4.29
N SER A 68 20.16 -13.85 -3.63
CA SER A 68 21.15 -12.97 -4.26
C SER A 68 20.61 -12.05 -5.35
N ILE A 69 19.36 -11.57 -5.21
CA ILE A 69 18.79 -10.55 -6.09
C ILE A 69 19.48 -9.20 -5.86
N ASP A 70 19.75 -8.47 -6.94
CA ASP A 70 20.21 -7.08 -6.87
C ASP A 70 19.12 -6.18 -6.27
N LEU A 71 19.20 -5.97 -4.95
CA LEU A 71 18.21 -5.20 -4.20
C LEU A 71 18.21 -3.71 -4.55
N LEU A 72 19.35 -3.17 -4.99
CA LEU A 72 19.45 -1.77 -5.39
C LEU A 72 18.66 -1.57 -6.69
N ARG A 73 18.88 -2.43 -7.67
CA ARG A 73 18.14 -2.42 -8.93
C ARG A 73 16.66 -2.69 -8.73
N PHE A 74 16.30 -3.56 -7.78
CA PHE A 74 14.90 -3.75 -7.40
C PHE A 74 14.28 -2.46 -6.84
N GLU A 75 14.93 -1.82 -5.87
CA GLU A 75 14.46 -0.55 -5.30
C GLU A 75 14.29 0.54 -6.37
N GLU A 76 15.26 0.69 -7.27
CA GLU A 76 15.17 1.61 -8.41
C GLU A 76 13.99 1.27 -9.33
N SER A 77 13.79 0.00 -9.65
CA SER A 77 12.67 -0.45 -10.49
C SER A 77 11.31 -0.13 -9.88
N VAL A 78 11.17 -0.30 -8.56
CA VAL A 78 9.95 0.07 -7.83
C VAL A 78 9.73 1.59 -7.88
N LYS A 79 10.76 2.39 -7.60
CA LYS A 79 10.69 3.87 -7.68
C LYS A 79 10.29 4.34 -9.07
N THR A 80 10.90 3.81 -10.12
CA THR A 80 10.58 4.15 -11.51
C THR A 80 9.13 3.78 -11.84
N SER A 81 8.65 2.63 -11.38
CA SER A 81 7.26 2.19 -11.60
C SER A 81 6.26 3.15 -10.94
N LEU A 82 6.52 3.53 -9.69
CA LEU A 82 5.72 4.52 -8.97
C LEU A 82 5.75 5.90 -9.65
N LEU A 83 6.92 6.35 -10.08
CA LEU A 83 7.07 7.63 -10.78
C LEU A 83 6.27 7.66 -12.09
N HIS A 84 6.31 6.57 -12.87
CA HIS A 84 5.50 6.46 -14.09
C HIS A 84 4.00 6.59 -13.82
N GLN A 85 3.51 6.01 -12.72
CA GLN A 85 2.10 6.15 -12.32
C GLN A 85 1.76 7.61 -11.98
N VAL A 86 2.63 8.31 -11.26
CA VAL A 86 2.46 9.75 -10.93
C VAL A 86 2.45 10.59 -12.20
N CYS A 87 3.41 10.40 -13.11
CA CYS A 87 3.46 11.12 -14.38
C CYS A 87 2.22 10.86 -15.24
N PHE A 88 1.72 9.62 -15.24
CA PHE A 88 0.48 9.29 -15.92
C PHE A 88 -0.72 10.02 -15.31
N ALA A 89 -0.87 10.01 -13.98
CA ALA A 89 -1.94 10.73 -13.29
C ALA A 89 -1.89 12.24 -13.56
N ASP A 90 -0.71 12.86 -13.50
CA ASP A 90 -0.53 14.29 -13.80
C ASP A 90 -0.98 14.62 -15.23
N ARG A 91 -0.61 13.77 -16.21
CA ARG A 91 -1.06 13.92 -17.58
C ARG A 91 -2.58 13.83 -17.70
N ILE A 92 -3.22 12.87 -17.03
CA ILE A 92 -4.68 12.73 -17.05
C ILE A 92 -5.36 13.97 -16.49
N VAL A 93 -4.84 14.54 -15.39
CA VAL A 93 -5.37 15.79 -14.82
C VAL A 93 -5.22 16.94 -15.81
N LYS A 94 -4.04 17.09 -16.43
CA LYS A 94 -3.79 18.13 -17.44
C LYS A 94 -4.73 18.01 -18.64
N ASP A 95 -4.88 16.81 -19.19
CA ASP A 95 -5.75 16.56 -20.34
C ASP A 95 -7.22 16.78 -19.98
N SER A 96 -7.63 16.43 -18.75
CA SER A 96 -8.98 16.68 -18.23
C SER A 96 -9.29 18.18 -18.11
N ARG A 97 -8.33 19.00 -17.66
CA ARG A 97 -8.51 20.46 -17.59
C ARG A 97 -8.77 21.07 -18.97
N VAL A 98 -8.10 20.56 -20.01
CA VAL A 98 -8.33 21.01 -21.40
C VAL A 98 -9.72 20.59 -21.88
N LEU A 99 -10.17 19.38 -21.56
CA LEU A 99 -11.43 18.83 -22.03
C LEU A 99 -12.67 19.37 -21.27
N LEU A 100 -12.54 19.57 -19.96
CA LEU A 100 -13.66 19.81 -19.04
C LEU A 100 -13.66 21.20 -18.39
N SER A 101 -12.69 22.05 -18.74
CA SER A 101 -12.29 23.31 -18.05
C SER A 101 -11.46 23.09 -16.78
N SER A 102 -10.50 23.99 -16.55
CA SER A 102 -9.64 23.95 -15.37
C SER A 102 -10.43 24.18 -14.10
N GLU A 103 -11.40 25.10 -14.12
CA GLU A 103 -12.21 25.46 -12.96
C GLU A 103 -12.98 24.25 -12.41
N LEU A 104 -13.61 23.46 -13.29
CA LEU A 104 -14.36 22.27 -12.89
C LEU A 104 -13.44 21.19 -12.31
N VAL A 105 -12.29 20.95 -12.93
CA VAL A 105 -11.34 19.93 -12.49
C VAL A 105 -10.69 20.32 -11.17
N ASP A 106 -10.28 21.58 -11.01
CA ASP A 106 -9.65 22.06 -9.78
C ASP A 106 -10.64 22.06 -8.61
N ALA A 107 -11.91 22.40 -8.84
CA ALA A 107 -12.96 22.25 -7.84
C ALA A 107 -13.15 20.78 -7.42
N ALA A 108 -13.21 19.85 -8.39
CA ALA A 108 -13.34 18.42 -8.09
C ALA A 108 -12.13 17.86 -7.32
N VAL A 109 -10.91 18.32 -7.62
CA VAL A 109 -9.70 17.95 -6.86
C VAL A 109 -9.79 18.48 -5.43
N ALA A 110 -10.15 19.76 -5.24
CA ALA A 110 -10.28 20.36 -3.92
C ALA A 110 -11.35 19.65 -3.06
N ASP A 111 -12.51 19.34 -3.64
CA ASP A 111 -13.60 18.60 -3.00
C ASP A 111 -13.14 17.19 -2.58
N HIS A 112 -12.39 16.51 -3.46
CA HIS A 112 -11.85 15.18 -3.15
C HIS A 112 -10.81 15.23 -2.03
N GLU A 113 -9.89 16.18 -2.06
CA GLU A 113 -8.91 16.36 -0.98
C GLU A 113 -9.59 16.68 0.36
N GLU A 114 -10.64 17.50 0.34
CA GLU A 114 -11.43 17.79 1.54
C GLU A 114 -12.10 16.53 2.09
N PHE A 115 -12.72 15.73 1.21
CA PHE A 115 -13.28 14.44 1.59
C PHE A 115 -12.23 13.54 2.25
N LEU A 116 -11.05 13.39 1.64
CA LEU A 116 -9.97 12.57 2.21
C LEU A 116 -9.48 13.09 3.57
N ARG A 117 -9.32 14.42 3.73
CA ARG A 117 -8.99 15.04 5.02
C ARG A 117 -10.03 14.73 6.09
N ASN A 118 -11.32 14.84 5.74
CA ASN A 118 -12.43 14.56 6.65
C ASN A 118 -12.47 13.08 7.07
N ILE A 119 -12.28 12.15 6.13
CA ILE A 119 -12.16 10.72 6.43
C ILE A 119 -10.96 10.44 7.35
N GLY A 120 -9.80 11.02 7.06
CA GLY A 120 -8.61 10.89 7.91
C GLY A 120 -8.85 11.36 9.34
N ALA A 121 -9.52 12.51 9.52
CA ALA A 121 -9.88 13.04 10.83
C ALA A 121 -10.87 12.12 11.59
N ILE A 122 -11.83 11.52 10.89
CA ILE A 122 -12.78 10.56 11.48
C ILE A 122 -12.04 9.30 11.96
N VAL A 123 -11.16 8.74 11.13
CA VAL A 123 -10.37 7.54 11.48
C VAL A 123 -9.51 7.78 12.73
N GLU A 124 -8.83 8.92 12.81
CA GLU A 124 -8.03 9.27 14.00
C GLU A 124 -8.89 9.46 15.25
N LYS A 125 -10.10 10.04 15.11
CA LYS A 125 -11.05 10.13 16.22
C LYS A 125 -11.46 8.75 16.73
N PHE A 126 -11.68 7.77 15.84
CA PHE A 126 -11.99 6.40 16.24
C PHE A 126 -10.81 5.67 16.92
N LYS A 127 -9.57 5.92 16.49
CA LYS A 127 -8.38 5.34 17.13
C LYS A 127 -8.10 5.91 18.53
N THR A 128 -8.42 7.19 18.74
CA THR A 128 -8.14 7.91 19.99
C THR A 128 -9.29 7.89 20.99
N THR A 129 -10.50 7.49 20.57
CA THR A 129 -11.63 7.33 21.48
C THR A 129 -11.43 6.04 22.30
N PRO A 130 -11.29 6.12 23.63
CA PRO A 130 -11.21 4.93 24.47
C PRO A 130 -12.46 4.07 24.25
N PRO A 131 -12.36 2.73 24.24
CA PRO A 131 -13.55 1.90 24.22
C PRO A 131 -14.44 2.32 25.38
N ALA A 132 -15.71 2.63 25.08
CA ALA A 132 -16.69 3.02 26.09
C ALA A 132 -16.63 1.99 27.22
N ALA A 133 -16.39 2.46 28.46
CA ALA A 133 -16.30 1.59 29.62
C ALA A 133 -17.51 0.66 29.63
N ALA A 134 -17.26 -0.65 29.73
CA ALA A 134 -18.33 -1.64 29.81
C ALA A 134 -19.34 -1.21 30.90
N PRO A 135 -20.65 -1.27 30.64
CA PRO A 135 -21.65 -0.81 31.60
C PRO A 135 -21.47 -1.58 32.92
N SER A 136 -21.13 -0.86 34.00
CA SER A 136 -21.03 -1.49 35.31
C SER A 136 -22.42 -1.66 35.88
N PHE A 137 -22.92 -2.89 35.93
CA PHE A 137 -24.13 -3.19 36.70
C PHE A 137 -23.81 -3.04 38.19
N ARG A 138 -24.40 -2.02 38.84
CA ARG A 138 -24.38 -1.90 40.31
C ARG A 138 -25.51 -2.75 40.87
N LEU A 139 -25.16 -3.91 41.42
CA LEU A 139 -26.09 -4.71 42.23
C LEU A 139 -26.25 -4.04 43.60
N HIS A 140 -27.43 -3.47 43.86
CA HIS A 140 -27.83 -3.09 45.21
C HIS A 140 -28.23 -4.35 45.98
N VAL A 141 -27.32 -4.86 46.83
CA VAL A 141 -27.65 -5.93 47.77
C VAL A 141 -28.50 -5.32 48.88
N VAL A 142 -29.81 -5.56 48.86
CA VAL A 142 -30.70 -5.28 49.99
C VAL A 142 -30.43 -6.34 51.05
N LYS A 143 -29.83 -5.95 52.18
CA LYS A 143 -29.71 -6.83 53.34
C LYS A 143 -31.09 -6.98 53.97
N ASN A 144 -31.65 -8.19 53.91
CA ASN A 144 -32.73 -8.59 54.80
C ASN A 144 -32.11 -9.01 56.13
N GLU A 145 -32.34 -8.21 57.17
CA GLU A 145 -32.15 -8.64 58.54
C GLU A 145 -33.36 -9.51 58.95
N ILE A 146 -33.09 -10.71 59.46
CA ILE A 146 -34.07 -11.63 60.06
C ILE A 146 -34.19 -11.28 61.54
#